data_AF-A0A8S8Z8Q9-F1
#
_entry.id   AF-A0A8S8Z8Q9-F1
#
_cell.length_a   1.000
_cell.length_b   1.000
_cell.length_c   1.000
_cell.angle_alpha   90.00
_cell.angle_beta   90.00
_cell.angle_gamma   90.00
#
_symmetry.space_group_name_H-M   'P 1'
#
loop_
_entity.id
_entity.type
_entity.pdbx_description
1 polymer ?
#
loop_
_entity_poly.entity_id
_entity_poly.type
_entity_poly.pdbx_seq_one_letter_code
_entity_poly.pdbx_strand_id
1 'polypeptide(L)'
;MLPDENDLNVDWLEIARQSETLHDAATAMGGTPWGSAVSDIDSDATLQEYEDALDRHYYHEAISALRTSGQSHSLLLRYLRSEIDHRNIVNLLRALRQKLPAEQRAGLILEGADPSREVCCEVPHRRIRRTP
;
A
#
# COMPACT_ATOMS: atom_id res chain seq x y z
N MET A 1 -0.88 14.26 -23.72
CA MET A 1 -0.65 15.23 -22.63
C MET A 1 -0.69 14.45 -21.34
N LEU A 2 0.35 14.50 -20.52
CA LEU A 2 0.23 14.07 -19.12
C LEU A 2 -0.78 15.01 -18.43
N PRO A 3 -1.52 14.56 -17.41
CA PRO A 3 -2.33 15.44 -16.60
C PRO A 3 -1.47 16.58 -16.04
N ASP A 4 -2.09 17.75 -15.82
CA ASP A 4 -1.42 18.84 -15.10
C ASP A 4 -0.93 18.32 -13.74
N GLU A 5 0.30 18.71 -13.35
CA GLU A 5 0.85 18.33 -12.05
C GLU A 5 -0.08 18.84 -10.94
N ASN A 6 -0.48 17.94 -10.04
CA ASN A 6 -1.27 18.32 -8.89
C ASN A 6 -0.39 19.15 -7.94
N ASP A 7 -0.81 20.37 -7.61
CA ASP A 7 -0.07 21.27 -6.71
C ASP A 7 0.24 20.62 -5.35
N LEU A 8 -0.59 19.67 -4.90
CA LEU A 8 -0.36 18.90 -3.67
C LEU A 8 0.87 17.97 -3.75
N ASN A 9 1.39 17.72 -4.95
CA ASN A 9 2.52 16.83 -5.17
C ASN A 9 3.87 17.56 -5.26
N VAL A 10 3.87 18.89 -5.32
CA VAL A 10 5.07 19.68 -5.63
C VAL A 10 6.19 19.40 -4.63
N ASP A 11 5.89 19.40 -3.34
CA ASP A 11 6.88 19.25 -2.27
C ASP A 11 7.58 17.88 -2.31
N TRP A 12 6.81 16.79 -2.41
CA TRP A 12 7.42 15.45 -2.42
C TRP A 12 8.11 15.14 -3.76
N LEU A 13 7.64 15.71 -4.87
CA LEU A 13 8.33 15.62 -6.17
C LEU A 13 9.65 16.38 -6.15
N GLU A 14 9.72 17.52 -5.47
CA GLU A 14 10.98 18.24 -5.26
C GLU A 14 11.96 17.41 -4.43
N ILE A 15 11.51 16.83 -3.30
CA ILE A 15 12.33 15.93 -2.48
C ILE A 15 12.87 14.76 -3.31
N ALA A 16 12.01 14.08 -4.06
CA ALA A 16 12.41 12.95 -4.90
C ALA A 16 13.42 13.36 -5.99
N ARG A 17 13.30 14.55 -6.57
CA ARG A 17 14.24 15.08 -7.58
C ARG A 17 15.61 15.44 -7.02
N GLN A 18 15.67 15.83 -5.74
CA GLN A 18 16.91 16.25 -5.07
C GLN A 18 17.64 15.08 -4.38
N SER A 19 17.02 13.91 -4.33
CA SER A 19 17.55 12.73 -3.64
C SER A 19 18.34 11.83 -4.58
N GLU A 20 19.48 11.30 -4.13
CA GLU A 20 20.29 10.35 -4.89
C GLU A 20 19.84 8.90 -4.62
N THR A 21 19.35 8.63 -3.41
CA THR A 21 18.85 7.32 -2.99
C THR A 21 17.43 7.39 -2.41
N LEU A 22 16.76 6.24 -2.30
CA LEU A 22 15.46 6.13 -1.63
C LEU A 22 15.55 6.53 -0.16
N HIS A 23 16.66 6.18 0.49
CA HIS A 23 16.90 6.51 1.89
C HIS A 23 17.07 8.03 2.10
N ASP A 24 17.75 8.71 1.17
CA ASP A 24 17.87 10.19 1.19
C ASP A 24 16.49 10.84 1.08
N ALA A 25 15.66 10.33 0.17
CA ALA A 25 14.29 10.81 -0.01
C ALA A 25 13.46 10.60 1.26
N ALA A 26 13.53 9.40 1.86
CA ALA A 26 12.83 9.10 3.10
C ALA A 26 13.28 9.99 4.27
N THR A 27 14.59 10.25 4.38
CA THR A 27 15.17 11.16 5.37
C THR A 27 14.65 12.58 5.17
N ALA A 28 14.65 13.07 3.93
CA ALA A 28 14.14 14.40 3.58
C ALA A 28 12.62 14.52 3.82
N MET A 29 11.86 13.43 3.71
CA MET A 29 10.43 13.39 4.02
C MET A 29 10.11 13.40 5.51
N GLY A 30 11.08 13.28 6.42
CA GLY A 30 10.85 13.15 7.87
C GLY A 30 10.03 14.27 8.52
N GLY A 31 9.99 15.47 7.92
CA GLY A 31 9.16 16.59 8.40
C GLY A 31 7.70 16.58 7.91
N THR A 32 7.32 15.62 7.07
CA THR A 32 5.98 15.51 6.48
C THR A 32 5.08 14.61 7.32
N PRO A 33 3.73 14.70 7.19
CA PRO A 33 2.80 13.81 7.90
C PRO A 33 2.98 12.31 7.60
N TRP A 34 3.64 11.96 6.50
CA TRP A 34 3.93 10.57 6.11
C TRP A 34 5.40 10.18 6.27
N GLY A 35 6.28 11.11 6.69
CA GLY A 35 7.70 10.85 6.88
C GLY A 35 7.99 9.77 7.92
N SER A 36 7.17 9.72 8.99
CA SER A 36 7.27 8.69 10.03
C SER A 36 6.99 7.28 9.51
N ALA A 37 6.30 7.13 8.37
CA ALA A 37 6.03 5.82 7.79
C ALA A 37 7.28 5.19 7.17
N VAL A 38 8.26 6.01 6.79
CA VAL A 38 9.45 5.59 6.03
C VAL A 38 10.76 5.85 6.77
N SER A 39 10.73 6.51 7.93
CA SER A 39 11.93 6.88 8.70
C SER A 39 12.73 5.68 9.21
N ASP A 40 12.05 4.57 9.49
CA ASP A 40 12.63 3.39 10.14
C ASP A 40 12.94 2.26 9.14
N ILE A 41 12.76 2.52 7.85
CA ILE A 41 13.04 1.55 6.78
C ILE A 41 14.55 1.50 6.53
N ASP A 42 15.08 0.29 6.34
CA ASP A 42 16.50 0.10 6.05
C ASP A 42 16.91 0.83 4.76
N SER A 43 18.15 1.31 4.76
CA SER A 43 18.80 1.92 3.61
C SER A 43 18.92 0.98 2.41
N ASP A 44 18.99 -0.33 2.64
CA ASP A 44 19.04 -1.36 1.59
C ASP A 44 17.67 -1.88 1.15
N ALA A 45 16.59 -1.36 1.76
CA ALA A 45 15.23 -1.76 1.43
C ALA A 45 14.87 -1.40 -0.01
N THR A 46 14.04 -2.25 -0.58
CA THR A 46 13.55 -2.12 -1.95
C THR A 46 12.53 -0.98 -2.06
N LEU A 47 12.40 -0.40 -3.27
CA LEU A 47 11.33 0.58 -3.56
C LEU A 47 9.94 0.07 -3.14
N GLN A 48 9.69 -1.23 -3.31
CA GLN A 48 8.44 -1.84 -2.93
C GLN A 48 8.16 -1.74 -1.42
N GLU A 49 9.18 -1.89 -0.57
CA GLU A 49 9.02 -1.79 0.88
C GLU A 49 8.67 -0.36 1.32
N TYR A 50 9.28 0.65 0.68
CA TYR A 50 8.89 2.05 0.85
C TYR A 50 7.45 2.32 0.40
N GLU A 51 7.06 1.84 -0.79
CA GLU A 51 5.69 1.97 -1.30
C GLU A 51 4.68 1.31 -0.35
N ASP A 52 4.96 0.08 0.10
CA ASP A 52 4.07 -0.68 0.97
C ASP A 52 3.94 -0.01 2.36
N ALA A 53 4.99 0.65 2.87
CA ALA A 53 4.92 1.40 4.12
C ALA A 53 4.09 2.68 3.98
N LEU A 54 4.26 3.43 2.89
CA LEU A 54 3.48 4.62 2.59
C LEU A 54 2.00 4.29 2.39
N ASP A 55 1.69 3.23 1.64
CA ASP A 55 0.31 2.78 1.43
C ASP A 55 -0.37 2.41 2.78
N ARG A 56 0.32 1.66 3.65
CA ARG A 56 -0.21 1.29 4.98
C ARG A 56 -0.53 2.54 5.81
N HIS A 57 0.40 3.49 5.87
CA HIS A 57 0.21 4.73 6.61
C HIS A 57 -0.93 5.56 6.04
N TYR A 58 -0.98 5.73 4.72
CA TYR A 58 -2.03 6.49 4.04
C TYR A 58 -3.43 5.94 4.34
N TYR A 59 -3.65 4.63 4.14
CA TYR A 59 -4.97 4.04 4.35
C TYR A 59 -5.35 4.02 5.84
N HIS A 60 -4.38 3.81 6.74
CA HIS A 60 -4.62 3.89 8.18
C HIS A 60 -5.12 5.29 8.57
N GLU A 61 -4.36 6.33 8.22
CA GLU A 61 -4.69 7.72 8.54
C GLU A 61 -6.00 8.16 7.89
N ALA A 62 -6.22 7.80 6.61
CA ALA A 62 -7.46 8.14 5.91
C ALA A 62 -8.70 7.51 6.56
N ILE A 63 -8.64 6.21 6.92
CA ILE A 63 -9.74 5.54 7.60
C ILE A 63 -9.94 6.12 9.01
N SER A 64 -8.85 6.39 9.73
CA SER A 64 -8.88 6.98 11.07
C SER A 64 -9.55 8.36 11.06
N ALA A 65 -9.16 9.24 10.14
CA ALA A 65 -9.73 10.58 9.99
C ALA A 65 -11.22 10.54 9.68
N LEU A 66 -11.67 9.62 8.81
CA LEU A 66 -13.10 9.49 8.49
C LEU A 66 -13.92 8.97 9.67
N ARG A 67 -13.36 8.04 10.47
CA ARG A 67 -14.04 7.52 11.67
C ARG A 67 -14.12 8.55 12.79
N THR A 68 -13.12 9.39 12.94
CA THR A 68 -13.04 10.40 14.01
C THR A 68 -13.74 11.72 13.67
N SER A 69 -14.09 11.95 12.41
CA SER A 69 -14.80 13.15 11.92
C SER A 69 -16.17 13.43 12.57
N GLY A 70 -16.79 12.44 13.22
CA GLY A 70 -18.14 12.53 13.78
C GLY A 70 -19.27 12.52 12.75
N GLN A 71 -18.96 12.45 11.45
CA GLN A 71 -19.93 12.35 10.36
C GLN A 71 -19.96 10.93 9.76
N SER A 72 -21.10 10.55 9.20
CA SER A 72 -21.23 9.27 8.50
C SER A 72 -20.68 9.38 7.07
N HIS A 73 -19.45 8.92 6.87
CA HIS A 73 -18.78 8.86 5.56
C HIS A 73 -18.84 7.46 4.93
N SER A 74 -19.99 6.78 5.01
CA SER A 74 -20.14 5.38 4.59
C SER A 74 -19.74 5.12 3.12
N LEU A 75 -20.07 6.05 2.21
CA LEU A 75 -19.69 5.94 0.80
C LEU A 75 -18.17 6.01 0.61
N LEU A 76 -17.52 6.98 1.25
CA LEU A 76 -16.08 7.19 1.13
C LEU A 76 -15.28 6.07 1.82
N LEU A 77 -15.75 5.58 2.96
CA LEU A 77 -15.18 4.39 3.60
C LEU A 77 -15.28 3.15 2.69
N ARG A 78 -16.41 2.97 2.00
CA ARG A 78 -16.57 1.86 1.04
C ARG A 78 -15.66 2.03 -0.18
N TYR A 79 -15.46 3.27 -0.64
CA TYR A 79 -14.50 3.56 -1.70
C TYR A 79 -13.07 3.21 -1.28
N LEU A 80 -12.61 3.69 -0.12
CA LEU A 80 -11.26 3.38 0.39
C LEU A 80 -11.05 1.87 0.57
N ARG A 81 -12.05 1.14 1.05
CA ARG A 81 -12.01 -0.33 1.12
C ARG A 81 -11.81 -0.98 -0.24
N SER A 82 -12.46 -0.46 -1.28
CA SER A 82 -12.30 -0.96 -2.65
C SER A 82 -10.91 -0.67 -3.22
N GLU A 83 -10.31 0.47 -2.88
CA GLU A 83 -8.94 0.79 -3.26
C GLU A 83 -7.92 -0.12 -2.55
N ILE A 84 -8.15 -0.41 -1.27
CA ILE A 84 -7.36 -1.40 -0.51
C ILE A 84 -7.49 -2.79 -1.13
N ASP A 85 -8.70 -3.24 -1.47
CA ASP A 85 -8.93 -4.51 -2.18
C ASP A 85 -8.15 -4.55 -3.51
N HIS A 86 -8.18 -3.46 -4.28
CA HIS A 86 -7.44 -3.35 -5.54
C HIS A 86 -5.93 -3.50 -5.33
N ARG A 87 -5.36 -2.77 -4.36
CA ARG A 87 -3.93 -2.88 -4.05
C ARG A 87 -3.55 -4.27 -3.58
N ASN A 88 -4.36 -4.90 -2.74
CA ASN A 88 -4.14 -6.27 -2.26
C ASN A 88 -4.09 -7.28 -3.41
N ILE A 89 -4.97 -7.15 -4.40
CA ILE A 89 -4.95 -8.01 -5.60
C ILE A 89 -3.65 -7.78 -6.40
N VAL A 90 -3.26 -6.53 -6.63
CA VAL A 90 -2.02 -6.19 -7.35
C VAL A 90 -0.80 -6.75 -6.63
N ASN A 91 -0.73 -6.59 -5.31
CA ASN A 91 0.35 -7.12 -4.47
C ASN A 91 0.40 -8.65 -4.52
N LEU A 92 -0.75 -9.33 -4.44
CA LEU A 92 -0.82 -10.80 -4.54
C LEU A 92 -0.34 -11.29 -5.91
N LEU A 93 -0.80 -10.67 -7.00
CA LEU A 93 -0.38 -11.04 -8.37
C LEU A 93 1.13 -10.84 -8.55
N ARG A 94 1.69 -9.74 -8.02
CA ARG A 94 3.13 -9.48 -8.02
C ARG A 94 3.89 -10.55 -7.25
N ALA A 95 3.41 -10.92 -6.06
CA ALA A 95 4.02 -11.94 -5.22
C ALA A 95 3.98 -13.34 -5.85
N LEU A 96 2.88 -13.69 -6.53
CA LEU A 96 2.76 -14.93 -7.31
C LEU A 96 3.77 -14.97 -8.46
N ARG A 97 3.95 -13.85 -9.17
CA ARG A 97 4.95 -13.71 -10.23
C ARG A 97 6.39 -13.89 -9.69
N GLN A 98 6.66 -13.37 -8.50
CA GLN A 98 7.94 -13.52 -7.80
C GLN A 98 8.11 -14.88 -7.09
N LYS A 99 7.07 -15.73 -7.10
CA LYS A 99 7.02 -17.04 -6.43
C LYS A 99 7.28 -16.95 -4.92
N LEU A 100 6.82 -15.88 -4.28
CA LEU A 100 6.95 -15.73 -2.83
C LEU A 100 6.15 -16.82 -2.08
N PRO A 101 6.70 -17.38 -0.98
CA PRO A 101 6.01 -18.34 -0.14
C PRO A 101 4.77 -17.73 0.52
N ALA A 102 3.79 -18.57 0.86
CA ALA A 102 2.48 -18.13 1.36
C ALA A 102 2.57 -17.19 2.58
N GLU A 103 3.51 -17.46 3.49
CA GLU A 103 3.76 -16.66 4.69
C GLU A 103 4.20 -15.23 4.35
N GLN A 104 5.10 -15.07 3.38
CA GLN A 104 5.52 -13.75 2.90
C GLN A 104 4.40 -13.02 2.15
N ARG A 105 3.53 -13.75 1.44
CA ARG A 105 2.39 -13.14 0.74
C ARG A 105 1.37 -12.53 1.71
N ALA A 106 1.17 -13.15 2.87
CA ALA A 106 0.26 -12.63 3.89
C ALA A 106 0.71 -11.25 4.42
N GLY A 107 2.02 -11.03 4.54
CA GLY A 107 2.58 -9.74 4.97
C GLY A 107 2.38 -8.59 3.98
N LEU A 108 2.03 -8.88 2.72
CA LEU A 108 1.81 -7.87 1.67
C LEU A 108 0.36 -7.36 1.61
N ILE A 109 -0.53 -7.95 2.43
CA ILE A 109 -1.93 -7.56 2.50
C ILE A 109 -2.05 -6.32 3.40
N LEU A 110 -2.63 -5.26 2.85
CA LEU A 110 -3.03 -4.07 3.56
C LEU A 110 -4.30 -4.36 4.36
N GLU A 111 -4.27 -3.99 5.65
CA GLU A 111 -5.42 -4.09 6.54
C GLU A 111 -6.49 -3.04 6.21
N GLY A 112 -7.72 -3.26 6.69
CA GLY A 112 -8.83 -2.33 6.48
C GLY A 112 -9.73 -2.65 5.27
N ALA A 113 -9.43 -3.72 4.53
CA ALA A 113 -10.31 -4.35 3.54
C ALA A 113 -11.64 -4.83 4.17
N ASP A 114 -12.63 -5.12 3.33
CA ASP A 114 -13.86 -5.77 3.81
C ASP A 114 -13.59 -7.26 4.08
N PRO A 115 -13.72 -7.77 5.32
CA PRO A 115 -13.49 -9.18 5.63
C PRO A 115 -14.46 -10.11 4.89
N SER A 116 -15.60 -9.58 4.41
CA SER A 116 -16.56 -10.32 3.58
C SER A 116 -16.00 -10.71 2.20
N ARG A 117 -14.83 -10.17 1.83
CA ARG A 117 -14.11 -10.40 0.57
C ARG A 117 -12.72 -11.02 0.79
N GLU A 118 -12.51 -11.77 1.88
CA GLU A 118 -11.35 -12.66 2.11
C GLU A 118 -11.27 -13.82 1.09
N VAL A 119 -11.31 -13.50 -0.20
CA VAL A 119 -11.06 -14.43 -1.31
C VAL A 119 -9.55 -14.52 -1.59
N CYS A 120 -8.75 -13.53 -1.19
CA CYS A 120 -7.33 -13.49 -1.53
C CYS A 120 -6.43 -14.45 -0.73
N CYS A 121 -6.83 -14.86 0.48
CA CYS A 121 -6.03 -15.79 1.30
C CYS A 121 -6.37 -17.27 1.02
N GLU A 122 -7.55 -17.56 0.44
CA GLU A 122 -7.95 -18.90 0.05
C GLU A 122 -7.70 -19.16 -1.45
N VAL A 123 -6.44 -19.26 -1.86
CA VAL A 123 -6.11 -20.09 -3.03
C VAL A 123 -5.61 -21.44 -2.51
N PRO A 124 -6.52 -22.37 -2.12
CA PRO A 124 -6.08 -23.71 -1.76
C PRO A 124 -5.46 -24.34 -3.00
N HIS A 125 -4.32 -25.00 -2.80
CA HIS A 125 -3.70 -25.91 -3.76
C HIS A 125 -4.68 -27.04 -4.13
N ARG A 126 -5.71 -26.76 -4.93
CA ARG A 126 -6.48 -27.81 -5.59
C ARG A 126 -5.58 -28.44 -6.62
N ARG A 127 -4.92 -29.53 -6.23
CA ARG A 127 -4.38 -30.52 -7.17
C ARG A 127 -5.50 -30.80 -8.18
N ILE A 128 -5.27 -30.43 -9.43
CA ILE A 128 -6.10 -30.86 -10.55
C ILE A 128 -6.03 -32.39 -10.54
N ARG A 129 -7.07 -33.06 -10.04
CA ARG A 129 -7.23 -34.50 -10.23
C ARG A 129 -7.49 -34.68 -11.72
N ARG A 130 -6.48 -35.12 -12.46
CA ARG A 130 -6.70 -35.76 -13.76
C ARG A 130 -7.41 -37.08 -13.46
N THR A 131 -8.71 -37.13 -13.70
CA THR A 131 -9.43 -38.39 -13.82
C THR A 131 -9.04 -39.05 -15.15
N PRO A 132 -8.89 -40.40 -15.18
CA PRO A 132 -8.52 -41.15 -16.36
C PRO A 132 -9.61 -41.13 -17.45
#